data_AF-A0A950GXB3-F1
#
_entry.id   AF-A0A950GXB3-F1
#
_cell.length_a   1.000
_cell.length_b   1.000
_cell.length_c   1.000
_cell.angle_alpha   90.00
_cell.angle_beta   90.00
_cell.angle_gamma   90.00
#
_symmetry.space_group_name_H-M   'P 1'
#
loop_
_entity.id
_entity.type
_entity.pdbx_description
1 polymer ?
#
loop_
_entity_poly.entity_id
_entity_poly.type
_entity_poly.pdbx_seq_one_letter_code
_entity_poly.pdbx_strand_id
1 'polypeptide(L)'
;MPARTVVIERFGKFRGADASPLTAGEYQQLTGRAGRRGIDTVGHAFVLWSASTPFRDVARTALSPPPALESSFHPTYNLAVNLVRRWSREEAHALVAASYGQWQAPDGSDSLVAQLDRRLAVLGHRGFVDGWQLTADGAVLAGIYHESDLLVAEALRRGLLDGLAPPALSAVVSSLTYEPRRAEPPSPRVAPEVLERMAALVTAAEDLRADERRFGLRRTRKPEPGLAAVAGEWAAGGSLERVLERSEVAPGDFVRNVRQLVDLLHQMAQVAPVAGTREAASRAVRLLRRGVVLADEPAAAGSAPVPQSPS
;
A
#
# COMPACT_ATOMS: atom_id res chain seq x y z
N MET A 1 17.04 -17.10 -3.54
CA MET A 1 17.81 -17.91 -4.49
C MET A 1 19.29 -17.53 -4.36
N PRO A 2 20.17 -18.43 -3.85
CA PRO A 2 21.61 -18.22 -3.77
C PRO A 2 22.30 -18.50 -5.12
N ALA A 3 23.47 -17.91 -5.34
CA ALA A 3 24.30 -18.06 -6.54
C ALA A 3 25.76 -18.31 -6.17
N ARG A 4 26.57 -18.87 -7.07
CA ARG A 4 28.01 -19.04 -6.82
C ARG A 4 28.74 -17.70 -6.69
N THR A 5 28.37 -16.75 -7.54
CA THR A 5 28.97 -15.43 -7.64
C THR A 5 27.88 -14.36 -7.70
N VAL A 6 28.10 -13.24 -7.03
CA VAL A 6 27.28 -12.02 -7.12
C VAL A 6 28.14 -10.91 -7.70
N VAL A 7 27.58 -10.14 -8.63
CA VAL A 7 28.21 -8.94 -9.20
C VAL A 7 27.29 -7.75 -8.94
N ILE A 8 27.82 -6.72 -8.29
CA ILE A 8 27.16 -5.44 -8.03
C ILE A 8 27.66 -4.46 -9.09
N GLU A 9 26.83 -4.21 -10.10
CA GLU A 9 27.16 -3.30 -11.22
C GLU A 9 27.27 -1.84 -10.76
N ARG A 10 26.36 -1.40 -9.90
CA ARG A 10 26.30 -0.02 -9.39
C ARG A 10 26.21 -0.02 -7.87
N PHE A 11 27.17 0.63 -7.22
CA PHE A 11 27.23 0.77 -5.77
C PHE A 11 26.39 1.95 -5.26
N GLY A 12 25.17 2.08 -5.78
CA GLY A 12 24.27 3.16 -5.41
C GLY A 12 22.86 2.86 -5.85
N LYS A 13 21.90 3.30 -5.05
CA LYS A 13 20.48 3.09 -5.26
C LYS A 13 19.76 4.44 -5.30
N PHE A 14 18.85 4.57 -6.25
CA PHE A 14 17.99 5.74 -6.33
C PHE A 14 16.90 5.66 -5.25
N ARG A 15 16.80 6.70 -4.41
CA ARG A 15 15.84 6.78 -3.30
C ARG A 15 14.86 7.94 -3.50
N GLY A 16 14.27 8.04 -4.69
CA GLY A 16 13.22 8.99 -5.02
C GLY A 16 13.71 10.40 -5.39
N ALA A 17 14.58 11.00 -4.58
CA ALA A 17 15.18 12.31 -4.87
C ALA A 17 16.61 12.16 -5.40
N ASP A 18 17.45 11.41 -4.67
CA ASP A 18 18.88 11.28 -4.97
C ASP A 18 19.32 9.81 -5.09
N ALA A 19 20.39 9.60 -5.86
CA ALA A 19 21.15 8.36 -5.80
C ALA A 19 22.10 8.42 -4.61
N SER A 20 21.98 7.45 -3.71
CA SER A 20 22.86 7.32 -2.53
C SER A 20 23.55 5.97 -2.52
N PRO A 21 24.73 5.84 -1.87
CA PRO A 21 25.41 4.57 -1.73
C PRO A 21 24.50 3.48 -1.11
N LEU A 22 24.85 2.22 -1.35
CA LEU A 22 24.20 1.10 -0.68
C LEU A 22 24.43 1.19 0.83
N THR A 23 23.43 0.81 1.63
CA THR A 23 23.63 0.66 3.08
C THR A 23 24.42 -0.63 3.37
N ALA A 24 25.00 -0.73 4.57
CA ALA A 24 25.68 -1.96 5.02
C ALA A 24 24.74 -3.18 4.92
N GLY A 25 23.47 -3.00 5.32
CA GLY A 25 22.45 -4.05 5.24
C GLY A 25 22.12 -4.45 3.80
N GLU A 26 21.95 -3.49 2.89
CA GLU A 26 21.70 -3.80 1.46
C GLU A 26 22.91 -4.50 0.83
N TYR A 27 24.13 -4.04 1.13
CA TYR A 27 25.36 -4.68 0.67
C TYR A 27 25.45 -6.13 1.15
N GLN A 28 25.27 -6.37 2.45
CA GLN A 28 25.28 -7.71 3.05
C GLN A 28 24.16 -8.60 2.51
N GLN A 29 22.96 -8.05 2.25
CA GLN A 29 21.85 -8.79 1.67
C GLN A 29 22.12 -9.24 0.23
N LEU A 30 22.85 -8.43 -0.55
CA LEU A 30 23.27 -8.79 -1.91
C LEU A 30 24.41 -9.81 -1.88
N THR A 31 25.51 -9.50 -1.20
CA THR A 31 26.71 -10.34 -1.17
C THR A 31 26.50 -11.66 -0.43
N GLY A 32 25.61 -11.69 0.58
CA GLY A 32 25.23 -12.91 1.30
C GLY A 32 24.47 -13.93 0.44
N ARG A 33 24.07 -13.58 -0.80
CA ARG A 33 23.57 -14.55 -1.78
C ARG A 33 24.68 -15.30 -2.52
N ALA A 34 25.93 -14.87 -2.40
CA ALA A 34 27.08 -15.55 -3.00
C ALA A 34 27.50 -16.76 -2.15
N GLY A 35 27.76 -17.88 -2.83
CA GLY A 35 28.06 -19.17 -2.21
C GLY A 35 26.80 -19.98 -1.92
N ARG A 36 26.67 -21.15 -2.54
CA ARG A 36 25.58 -22.10 -2.29
C ARG A 36 26.05 -23.14 -1.28
N ARG A 37 25.35 -23.20 -0.14
CA ARG A 37 25.66 -24.12 0.96
C ARG A 37 25.69 -25.57 0.46
N GLY A 38 26.78 -26.28 0.77
CA GLY A 38 26.98 -27.68 0.37
C GLY A 38 27.46 -27.89 -1.07
N ILE A 39 27.63 -26.82 -1.86
CA ILE A 39 28.10 -26.90 -3.25
C ILE A 39 29.38 -26.10 -3.43
N ASP A 40 29.38 -24.83 -3.02
CA ASP A 40 30.52 -23.92 -3.21
C ASP A 40 31.35 -23.83 -1.91
N THR A 41 32.67 -23.92 -2.01
CA THR A 41 33.60 -23.78 -0.87
C THR A 41 33.78 -22.32 -0.44
N VAL A 42 33.62 -21.39 -1.38
CA VAL A 42 33.72 -19.94 -1.18
C VAL A 42 32.67 -19.26 -2.06
N GLY A 43 32.02 -18.22 -1.53
CA GLY A 43 31.17 -17.32 -2.31
C GLY A 43 31.98 -16.11 -2.81
N HIS A 44 31.82 -15.75 -4.08
CA HIS A 44 32.50 -14.59 -4.66
C HIS A 44 31.54 -13.41 -4.84
N ALA A 45 31.93 -12.23 -4.35
CA ALA A 45 31.18 -10.99 -4.55
C ALA A 45 32.09 -9.93 -5.17
N PHE A 46 31.69 -9.38 -6.32
CA PHE A 46 32.42 -8.33 -7.03
C PHE A 46 31.61 -7.04 -7.05
N VAL A 47 32.26 -5.90 -6.83
CA VAL A 47 31.69 -4.58 -7.06
C VAL A 47 32.43 -3.99 -8.25
N LEU A 48 31.70 -3.64 -9.32
CA LEU A 48 32.33 -3.01 -10.47
C LEU A 48 32.81 -1.61 -10.11
N TRP A 49 34.03 -1.28 -10.52
CA TRP A 49 34.59 0.03 -10.29
C TRP A 49 33.84 1.09 -11.12
N SER A 50 33.59 2.26 -10.51
CA SER A 50 33.14 3.45 -11.21
C SER A 50 33.80 4.69 -10.62
N ALA A 51 33.99 5.74 -11.43
CA ALA A 51 34.53 7.01 -10.94
C ALA A 51 33.68 7.64 -9.81
N SER A 52 32.38 7.34 -9.79
CA SER A 52 31.43 7.74 -8.75
C SER A 52 31.46 6.86 -7.50
N THR A 53 32.21 5.76 -7.49
CA THR A 53 32.29 4.80 -6.38
C THR A 53 33.75 4.54 -5.99
N PRO A 54 34.33 5.38 -5.11
CA PRO A 54 35.66 5.13 -4.56
C PRO A 54 35.71 3.82 -3.77
N PHE A 55 36.83 3.09 -3.85
CA PHE A 55 37.07 1.86 -3.07
C PHE A 55 36.83 2.07 -1.56
N ARG A 56 37.23 3.24 -1.04
CA ARG A 56 37.04 3.61 0.37
C ARG A 56 35.57 3.53 0.82
N ASP A 57 34.64 3.92 -0.05
CA ASP A 57 33.21 3.91 0.29
C ASP A 57 32.64 2.49 0.31
N VAL A 58 33.08 1.65 -0.62
CA VAL A 58 32.74 0.23 -0.64
C VAL A 58 33.31 -0.46 0.60
N ALA A 59 34.59 -0.26 0.90
CA ALA A 59 35.25 -0.84 2.07
C ALA A 59 34.60 -0.40 3.38
N ARG A 60 34.30 0.90 3.52
CA ARG A 60 33.58 1.43 4.67
C ARG A 60 32.22 0.74 4.84
N THR A 61 31.45 0.62 3.76
CA THR A 61 30.11 -0.02 3.81
C THR A 61 30.19 -1.50 4.15
N ALA A 62 31.18 -2.21 3.59
CA ALA A 62 31.39 -3.64 3.85
C ALA A 62 31.80 -3.93 5.30
N LEU A 63 32.55 -3.03 5.92
CA LEU A 63 33.03 -3.13 7.29
C LEU A 63 32.08 -2.51 8.33
N SER A 64 31.09 -1.74 7.88
CA SER A 64 30.08 -1.15 8.76
C SER A 64 29.23 -2.23 9.41
N PRO A 65 28.82 -2.03 10.68
CA PRO A 65 27.86 -2.92 11.32
C PRO A 65 26.53 -2.91 10.55
N PRO A 66 25.74 -4.00 10.65
CA PRO A 66 24.38 -4.00 10.14
C PRO A 66 23.58 -2.82 10.71
N PRO A 67 22.66 -2.22 9.94
CA PRO A 67 21.82 -1.14 10.43
C PRO A 67 21.00 -1.61 11.63
N ALA A 68 20.74 -0.70 12.57
CA ALA A 68 19.81 -0.97 13.67
C ALA A 68 18.42 -1.29 13.11
N LEU A 69 17.67 -2.14 13.82
CA LEU A 69 16.26 -2.33 13.52
C LEU A 69 15.51 -1.08 13.95
N GLU A 70 14.82 -0.43 13.02
CA GLU A 70 13.97 0.74 13.30
C GLU A 70 12.50 0.35 13.13
N SER A 71 11.68 0.78 14.09
CA SER A 71 10.25 0.55 14.05
C SER A 71 9.61 1.36 12.94
N SER A 72 8.88 0.70 12.05
CA SER A 72 8.01 1.35 11.06
C SER A 72 6.58 1.52 11.58
N PHE A 73 6.33 1.26 12.87
CA PHE A 73 4.99 1.30 13.45
C PHE A 73 4.52 2.74 13.64
N HIS A 74 3.36 3.05 13.07
CA HIS A 74 2.68 4.33 13.23
C HIS A 74 1.17 4.06 13.33
N PRO A 75 0.43 4.73 14.23
CA PRO A 75 -1.02 4.58 14.28
C PRO A 75 -1.67 4.97 12.96
N THR A 76 -2.65 4.19 12.50
CA THR A 76 -3.53 4.51 11.36
C THR A 76 -4.96 4.71 11.85
N TYR A 77 -5.87 5.22 11.02
CA TYR A 77 -7.28 5.35 11.42
C TYR A 77 -7.94 3.98 11.58
N ASN A 78 -7.64 3.02 10.69
CA ASN A 78 -8.06 1.63 10.81
C ASN A 78 -7.59 1.01 12.13
N LEU A 79 -6.32 1.23 12.53
CA LEU A 79 -5.83 0.76 13.82
C LEU A 79 -6.64 1.40 14.96
N ALA A 80 -6.86 2.71 14.92
CA ALA A 80 -7.59 3.42 15.96
C ALA A 80 -9.01 2.85 16.16
N VAL A 81 -9.78 2.64 15.09
CA VAL A 81 -11.12 2.05 15.21
C VAL A 81 -11.08 0.58 15.64
N ASN A 82 -10.09 -0.20 15.20
CA ASN A 82 -9.95 -1.58 15.65
C ASN A 82 -9.51 -1.67 17.12
N LEU A 83 -8.78 -0.69 17.63
CA LEU A 83 -8.47 -0.56 19.05
C LEU A 83 -9.74 -0.30 19.86
N VAL A 84 -10.51 0.72 19.47
CA VAL A 84 -11.81 1.06 20.10
C VAL A 84 -12.78 -0.11 20.08
N ARG A 85 -12.79 -0.90 19.01
CA ARG A 85 -13.69 -2.06 18.85
C ARG A 85 -13.43 -3.20 19.84
N ARG A 86 -12.19 -3.39 20.27
CA ARG A 86 -11.74 -4.65 20.91
C ARG A 86 -11.19 -4.48 22.33
N TRP A 87 -10.73 -3.29 22.70
CA TRP A 87 -10.06 -3.04 23.98
C TRP A 87 -10.65 -1.83 24.68
N SER A 88 -10.49 -1.77 26.01
CA SER A 88 -10.74 -0.55 26.76
C SER A 88 -9.77 0.57 26.34
N ARG A 89 -10.07 1.82 26.71
CA ARG A 89 -9.19 2.95 26.43
C ARG A 89 -7.81 2.77 27.05
N GLU A 90 -7.80 2.35 28.30
CA GLU A 90 -6.59 2.12 29.09
C GLU A 90 -5.75 1.00 28.47
N GLU A 91 -6.38 -0.11 28.08
CA GLU A 91 -5.71 -1.23 27.42
C GLU A 91 -5.12 -0.86 26.06
N ALA A 92 -5.88 -0.13 25.23
CA ALA A 92 -5.41 0.34 23.93
C ALA A 92 -4.20 1.28 24.05
N HIS A 93 -4.25 2.20 25.02
CA HIS A 93 -3.14 3.11 25.30
C HIS A 93 -1.91 2.34 25.79
N ALA A 94 -2.09 1.37 26.70
CA ALA A 94 -1.01 0.51 27.19
C ALA A 94 -0.37 -0.30 26.06
N LEU A 95 -1.18 -0.85 25.14
CA LEU A 95 -0.68 -1.61 23.99
C LEU A 95 0.17 -0.76 23.05
N VAL A 96 -0.30 0.45 22.73
CA VAL A 96 0.48 1.39 21.89
C VAL A 96 1.74 1.85 22.62
N ALA A 97 1.66 2.11 23.92
CA ALA A 97 2.80 2.49 24.74
C ALA A 97 3.88 1.39 24.83
N ALA A 98 3.47 0.12 24.77
CA ALA A 98 4.36 -1.04 24.77
C ALA A 98 4.98 -1.35 23.39
N SER A 99 4.64 -0.59 22.34
CA SER A 99 5.17 -0.83 21.00
C SER A 99 6.67 -0.52 20.90
N TYR A 100 7.39 -1.26 20.03
CA TYR A 100 8.81 -1.01 19.78
C TYR A 100 9.09 0.42 19.30
N GLY A 101 8.15 1.01 18.55
CA GLY A 101 8.25 2.41 18.10
C GLY A 101 8.22 3.39 19.26
N GLN A 102 7.40 3.14 20.29
CA GLN A 102 7.39 3.98 21.49
C GLN A 102 8.65 3.78 22.34
N TRP A 103 9.17 2.55 22.42
CA TRP A 103 10.42 2.26 23.13
C TRP A 103 11.65 2.93 22.48
N GLN A 104 11.67 3.07 21.15
CA GLN A 104 12.75 3.77 20.43
C GLN A 104 12.63 5.30 20.43
N ALA A 105 11.50 5.84 20.88
CA ALA A 105 11.19 7.25 20.77
C ALA A 105 12.06 8.08 21.75
N PRO A 106 12.80 9.11 21.30
CA PRO A 106 13.59 9.97 22.17
C PRO A 106 12.73 10.76 23.17
N ASP A 107 13.31 11.19 24.29
CA ASP A 107 12.67 12.12 25.22
C ASP A 107 12.23 13.41 24.49
N GLY A 108 10.97 13.81 24.68
CA GLY A 108 10.38 14.98 24.02
C GLY A 108 9.82 14.73 22.60
N SER A 109 9.92 13.50 22.07
CA SER A 109 9.22 13.13 20.83
C SER A 109 7.71 12.98 21.05
N ASP A 110 6.92 13.22 20.01
CA ASP A 110 5.47 13.09 20.06
C ASP A 110 5.06 11.62 20.18
N SER A 111 4.57 11.24 21.37
CA SER A 111 4.25 9.85 21.71
C SER A 111 3.23 9.24 20.74
N LEU A 112 3.36 7.93 20.51
CA LEU A 112 2.41 7.20 19.66
C LEU A 112 1.00 7.17 20.26
N VAL A 113 0.89 7.26 21.59
CA VAL A 113 -0.40 7.43 22.29
C VAL A 113 -1.02 8.79 21.96
N ALA A 114 -0.26 9.88 22.00
CA ALA A 114 -0.75 11.20 21.60
C ALA A 114 -1.16 11.22 20.12
N GLN A 115 -0.40 10.54 19.25
CA GLN A 115 -0.76 10.38 17.84
C GLN A 115 -2.04 9.56 17.62
N LEU A 116 -2.31 8.58 18.48
CA LEU A 116 -3.58 7.84 18.50
C LEU A 116 -4.74 8.75 18.94
N ASP A 117 -4.59 9.47 20.06
CA ASP A 117 -5.61 10.38 20.58
C ASP A 117 -6.01 11.45 19.55
N ARG A 118 -5.05 12.02 18.82
CA ARG A 118 -5.35 13.00 17.75
C ARG A 118 -6.10 12.39 16.57
N ARG A 119 -5.84 11.12 16.23
CA ARG A 119 -6.63 10.40 15.22
C ARG A 119 -8.03 10.09 15.70
N LEU A 120 -8.20 9.69 16.96
CA LEU A 120 -9.51 9.51 17.58
C LEU A 120 -10.29 10.83 17.62
N ALA A 121 -9.63 11.97 17.83
CA ALA A 121 -10.28 13.28 17.76
C ALA A 121 -10.79 13.61 16.35
N VAL A 122 -10.02 13.30 15.29
CA VAL A 122 -10.51 13.41 13.89
C VAL A 122 -11.70 12.47 13.66
N LEU A 123 -11.61 11.21 14.10
CA LEU A 123 -12.68 10.23 13.95
C LEU A 123 -13.96 10.67 14.69
N GLY A 124 -13.82 11.23 15.89
CA GLY A 124 -14.93 11.81 16.65
C GLY A 124 -15.53 13.03 15.97
N HIS A 125 -14.70 13.95 15.48
CA HIS A 125 -15.15 15.13 14.74
C HIS A 125 -15.94 14.74 13.48
N ARG A 126 -15.57 13.63 12.83
CA ARG A 126 -16.19 13.13 11.59
C ARG A 126 -17.32 12.12 11.80
N GLY A 127 -17.60 11.73 13.04
CA GLY A 127 -18.71 10.82 13.38
C GLY A 127 -18.42 9.34 13.18
N PHE A 128 -17.15 8.92 13.14
CA PHE A 128 -16.76 7.49 13.08
C PHE A 128 -16.65 6.86 14.47
N VAL A 129 -16.47 7.68 15.50
CA VAL A 129 -16.35 7.28 16.91
C VAL A 129 -17.19 8.23 17.75
N ASP A 130 -17.94 7.71 18.71
CA ASP A 130 -18.59 8.49 19.76
C ASP A 130 -18.03 8.06 21.13
N GLY A 131 -17.26 8.95 21.77
CA GLY A 131 -16.46 8.60 22.94
C GLY A 131 -15.47 7.47 22.67
N TRP A 132 -15.69 6.30 23.29
CA TRP A 132 -14.91 5.08 23.07
C TRP A 132 -15.78 3.96 22.47
N GLN A 133 -16.67 4.31 21.55
CA GLN A 133 -17.54 3.38 20.84
C GLN A 133 -17.55 3.68 19.35
N LEU A 134 -17.60 2.62 18.53
CA LEU A 134 -17.71 2.77 17.08
C LEU A 134 -19.13 3.11 16.66
N THR A 135 -19.26 4.04 15.72
CA THR A 135 -20.50 4.24 14.98
C THR A 135 -20.63 3.19 13.86
N ALA A 136 -21.75 3.16 13.15
CA ALA A 136 -21.91 2.31 11.96
C ALA A 136 -20.84 2.59 10.90
N ASP A 137 -20.51 3.87 10.68
CA ASP A 137 -19.45 4.28 9.76
C ASP A 137 -18.06 3.87 10.28
N GLY A 138 -17.84 3.94 11.60
CA GLY A 138 -16.65 3.40 12.25
C GLY A 138 -16.46 1.90 12.01
N ALA A 139 -17.55 1.13 12.00
CA ALA A 139 -17.50 -0.30 11.69
C ALA A 139 -17.14 -0.59 10.23
N VAL A 140 -17.60 0.25 9.29
CA VAL A 140 -17.18 0.18 7.87
C VAL A 140 -15.67 0.44 7.75
N LEU A 141 -15.18 1.51 8.37
CA LEU A 141 -13.74 1.85 8.39
C LEU A 141 -12.87 0.73 8.97
N ALA A 142 -13.34 0.02 10.00
CA ALA A 142 -12.59 -1.05 10.64
C ALA A 142 -12.26 -2.23 9.70
N GLY A 143 -13.01 -2.38 8.59
CA GLY A 143 -12.75 -3.40 7.58
C GLY A 143 -11.93 -2.93 6.37
N ILE A 144 -11.46 -1.67 6.36
CA ILE A 144 -10.65 -1.12 5.27
C ILE A 144 -9.18 -1.06 5.69
N TYR A 145 -8.36 -1.90 5.07
CA TYR A 145 -6.91 -1.98 5.25
C TYR A 145 -6.21 -1.32 4.07
N HIS A 146 -6.06 0.01 4.16
CA HIS A 146 -5.48 0.84 3.11
C HIS A 146 -4.83 2.09 3.72
N GLU A 147 -3.83 2.69 3.07
CA GLU A 147 -3.17 3.90 3.58
C GLU A 147 -4.09 5.13 3.64
N SER A 148 -5.11 5.14 2.78
CA SER A 148 -6.16 6.16 2.71
C SER A 148 -7.50 5.63 3.25
N ASP A 149 -7.45 4.77 4.26
CA ASP A 149 -8.61 4.09 4.88
C ASP A 149 -9.79 5.02 5.19
N LEU A 150 -9.55 6.13 5.91
CA LEU A 150 -10.57 7.10 6.28
C LEU A 150 -11.17 7.82 5.06
N LEU A 151 -10.36 8.12 4.04
CA LEU A 151 -10.87 8.70 2.80
C LEU A 151 -11.77 7.72 2.03
N VAL A 152 -11.41 6.43 1.99
CA VAL A 152 -12.25 5.38 1.40
C VAL A 152 -13.57 5.27 2.16
N ALA A 153 -13.52 5.26 3.50
CA ALA A 153 -14.73 5.18 4.33
C ALA A 153 -15.63 6.41 4.14
N GLU A 154 -15.06 7.61 4.06
CA GLU A 154 -15.78 8.85 3.74
C GLU A 154 -16.42 8.81 2.35
N ALA A 155 -15.72 8.29 1.35
CA ALA A 155 -16.25 8.14 0.00
C ALA A 155 -17.47 7.22 -0.04
N LEU A 156 -17.43 6.10 0.70
CA LEU A 156 -18.55 5.18 0.86
C LEU A 156 -19.71 5.81 1.62
N ARG A 157 -19.42 6.49 2.75
CA ARG A 157 -20.43 7.16 3.57
C ARG A 157 -21.19 8.26 2.82
N ARG A 158 -20.47 9.03 1.99
CA ARG A 158 -21.04 10.12 1.17
C ARG A 158 -21.67 9.61 -0.13
N GLY A 159 -21.67 8.30 -0.39
CA GLY A 159 -22.21 7.70 -1.61
C GLY A 159 -21.49 8.13 -2.90
N LEU A 160 -20.22 8.51 -2.81
CA LEU A 160 -19.45 9.01 -3.97
C LEU A 160 -19.22 7.92 -5.03
N LEU A 161 -19.37 6.66 -4.64
CA LEU A 161 -19.08 5.49 -5.47
C LEU A 161 -20.37 4.74 -5.88
N ASP A 162 -21.52 5.23 -5.43
CA ASP A 162 -22.81 4.59 -5.64
C ASP A 162 -23.30 4.82 -7.07
N GLY A 163 -23.94 3.80 -7.64
CA GLY A 163 -24.49 3.82 -9.00
C GLY A 163 -23.45 3.63 -10.12
N LEU A 164 -22.16 3.61 -9.80
CA LEU A 164 -21.11 3.40 -10.79
C LEU A 164 -21.12 1.97 -11.34
N ALA A 165 -21.07 1.85 -12.67
CA ALA A 165 -20.81 0.58 -13.33
C ALA A 165 -19.40 0.06 -12.97
N PRO A 166 -19.16 -1.27 -12.96
CA PRO A 166 -17.88 -1.83 -12.53
C PRO A 166 -16.62 -1.23 -13.20
N PRO A 167 -16.61 -0.93 -14.52
CA PRO A 167 -15.47 -0.24 -15.13
C PRO A 167 -15.25 1.19 -14.63
N ALA A 168 -16.33 1.96 -14.46
CA ALA A 168 -16.26 3.32 -13.92
C ALA A 168 -15.81 3.32 -12.46
N LEU A 169 -16.33 2.39 -11.65
CA LEU A 169 -15.90 2.19 -10.26
C LEU A 169 -14.40 1.85 -10.20
N SER A 170 -13.92 0.95 -11.07
CA SER A 170 -12.50 0.59 -11.15
C SER A 170 -11.63 1.80 -11.49
N ALA A 171 -12.06 2.63 -12.43
CA ALA A 171 -11.37 3.87 -12.79
C ALA A 171 -11.27 4.82 -11.60
N VAL A 172 -12.38 5.09 -10.90
CA VAL A 172 -12.41 6.00 -9.75
C VAL A 172 -11.56 5.46 -8.59
N VAL A 173 -11.74 4.20 -8.19
CA VAL A 173 -11.04 3.59 -7.05
C VAL A 173 -9.53 3.46 -7.31
N SER A 174 -9.12 3.28 -8.58
CA SER A 174 -7.70 3.24 -8.94
C SER A 174 -6.93 4.50 -8.54
N SER A 175 -7.62 5.64 -8.44
CA SER A 175 -7.00 6.88 -8.00
C SER A 175 -6.57 6.88 -6.55
N LEU A 176 -7.13 6.00 -5.73
CA LEU A 176 -6.77 5.83 -4.32
C LEU A 176 -5.57 4.90 -4.14
N THR A 177 -5.29 4.03 -5.11
CA THR A 177 -4.21 3.03 -5.02
C THR A 177 -2.97 3.39 -5.85
N TYR A 178 -3.14 4.21 -6.90
CA TYR A 178 -2.07 4.52 -7.84
C TYR A 178 -1.05 5.49 -7.26
N GLU A 179 0.25 5.24 -7.47
CA GLU A 179 1.35 6.14 -7.13
C GLU A 179 2.14 6.52 -8.39
N PRO A 180 2.12 7.81 -8.82
CA PRO A 180 2.84 8.22 -10.00
C PRO A 180 4.35 8.14 -9.78
N ARG A 181 5.08 7.64 -10.77
CA ARG A 181 6.54 7.62 -10.78
C ARG A 181 7.05 8.75 -11.66
N ARG A 182 7.40 9.89 -11.04
CA ARG A 182 7.84 11.13 -11.70
C ARG A 182 6.77 11.68 -12.67
N ALA A 183 7.13 12.72 -13.44
CA ALA A 183 6.23 13.41 -14.34
C ALA A 183 5.71 12.45 -15.43
N GLU A 184 4.48 11.99 -15.25
CA GLU A 184 3.77 11.18 -16.23
C GLU A 184 3.02 12.10 -17.21
N PRO A 185 2.90 11.70 -18.49
CA PRO A 185 2.07 12.41 -19.44
C PRO A 185 0.60 12.41 -18.98
N PRO A 186 -0.21 13.36 -19.47
CA PRO A 186 -1.62 13.44 -19.13
C PRO A 186 -2.34 12.12 -19.45
N SER A 187 -3.12 11.63 -18.50
CA SER A 187 -3.87 10.39 -18.63
C SER A 187 -4.81 10.41 -19.85
N PRO A 188 -5.08 9.25 -20.46
CA PRO A 188 -6.08 9.13 -21.51
C PRO A 188 -7.45 9.66 -21.05
N ARG A 189 -8.31 10.07 -21.99
CA ARG A 189 -9.66 10.56 -21.68
C ARG A 189 -10.46 9.50 -20.93
N VAL A 190 -10.93 9.87 -19.75
CA VAL A 190 -11.92 9.14 -18.94
C VAL A 190 -13.34 9.66 -19.21
N ALA A 191 -14.35 8.86 -18.87
CA ALA A 191 -15.74 9.29 -18.99
C ALA A 191 -16.05 10.49 -18.07
N PRO A 192 -16.99 11.40 -18.44
CA PRO A 192 -17.35 12.57 -17.63
C PRO A 192 -17.79 12.20 -16.20
N GLU A 193 -18.57 11.13 -16.03
CA GLU A 193 -19.00 10.64 -14.73
C GLU A 193 -17.81 10.26 -13.82
N VAL A 194 -16.77 9.64 -14.40
CA VAL A 194 -15.53 9.28 -13.66
C VAL A 194 -14.79 10.54 -13.22
N LEU A 195 -14.70 11.56 -14.09
CA LEU A 195 -14.09 12.86 -13.73
C LEU A 195 -14.84 13.54 -12.59
N GLU A 196 -16.17 13.55 -12.64
CA GLU A 196 -17.02 14.12 -11.61
C GLU A 196 -16.81 13.43 -10.25
N ARG A 197 -16.83 12.08 -10.22
CA ARG A 197 -16.59 11.34 -8.98
C ARG A 197 -15.17 11.51 -8.45
N MET A 198 -14.16 11.57 -9.32
CA MET A 198 -12.78 11.84 -8.89
C MET A 198 -12.64 13.26 -8.34
N ALA A 199 -13.27 14.26 -8.95
CA ALA A 199 -13.27 15.62 -8.42
C ALA A 199 -13.91 15.67 -7.02
N ALA A 200 -15.03 14.97 -6.81
CA ALA A 200 -15.65 14.84 -5.49
C ALA A 200 -14.74 14.14 -4.47
N LEU A 201 -13.99 13.10 -4.88
CA LEU A 201 -12.98 12.46 -4.02
C LEU A 201 -11.84 13.41 -3.65
N VAL A 202 -11.37 14.23 -4.60
CA VAL A 202 -10.33 15.24 -4.34
C VAL A 202 -10.83 16.26 -3.33
N THR A 203 -12.06 16.76 -3.46
CA THR A 203 -12.68 17.65 -2.47
C THR A 203 -12.75 17.00 -1.10
N ALA A 204 -13.23 15.75 -1.01
CA ALA A 204 -13.30 15.02 0.26
C ALA A 204 -11.90 14.82 0.89
N ALA A 205 -10.88 14.58 0.07
CA ALA A 205 -9.49 14.48 0.52
C ALA A 205 -8.97 15.83 1.03
N GLU A 206 -9.34 16.94 0.42
CA GLU A 206 -8.96 18.28 0.87
C GLU A 206 -9.60 18.65 2.19
N ASP A 207 -10.89 18.33 2.38
CA ASP A 207 -11.58 18.46 3.67
C ASP A 207 -10.86 17.66 4.76
N LEU A 208 -10.58 16.38 4.48
CA LEU A 208 -9.89 15.50 5.45
C LEU A 208 -8.51 16.05 5.80
N ARG A 209 -7.74 16.48 4.80
CA ARG A 209 -6.42 17.08 5.01
C ARG A 209 -6.49 18.41 5.77
N ALA A 210 -7.62 19.11 5.73
CA ALA A 210 -7.84 20.32 6.53
C ALA A 210 -8.00 19.99 8.01
N ASP A 211 -8.78 18.96 8.33
CA ASP A 211 -8.91 18.47 9.71
C ASP A 211 -7.59 17.89 10.22
N GLU A 212 -6.93 17.04 9.43
CA GLU A 212 -5.62 16.47 9.80
C GLU A 212 -4.60 17.54 10.13
N ARG A 213 -4.56 18.63 9.36
CA ARG A 213 -3.71 19.78 9.65
C ARG A 213 -4.08 20.45 10.97
N ARG A 214 -5.38 20.62 11.26
CA ARG A 214 -5.87 21.20 12.52
C ARG A 214 -5.46 20.35 13.74
N PHE A 215 -5.43 19.03 13.60
CA PHE A 215 -5.03 18.09 14.64
C PHE A 215 -3.53 17.71 14.59
N GLY A 216 -2.70 18.39 13.79
CA GLY A 216 -1.26 18.14 13.74
C GLY A 216 -0.89 16.70 13.30
N LEU A 217 -1.64 16.15 12.34
CA LEU A 217 -1.42 14.82 11.78
C LEU A 217 -0.78 14.88 10.39
N ARG A 218 -0.12 13.79 10.01
CA ARG A 218 0.32 13.59 8.63
C ARG A 218 -0.91 13.56 7.72
N ARG A 219 -0.84 14.35 6.65
CA ARG A 219 -1.94 14.51 5.69
C ARG A 219 -2.11 13.26 4.84
N THR A 220 -3.36 12.82 4.69
CA THR A 220 -3.80 11.80 3.75
C THR A 220 -3.41 12.20 2.33
N ARG A 221 -3.04 11.20 1.54
CA ARG A 221 -2.62 11.38 0.15
C ARG A 221 -3.79 11.83 -0.73
N LYS A 222 -3.52 12.62 -1.76
CA LYS A 222 -4.56 13.00 -2.72
C LYS A 222 -4.80 11.86 -3.71
N PRO A 223 -6.05 11.66 -4.17
CA PRO A 223 -6.33 10.75 -5.27
C PRO A 223 -5.56 11.15 -6.53
N GLU A 224 -4.96 10.19 -7.22
CA GLU A 224 -4.16 10.42 -8.43
C GLU A 224 -4.83 9.80 -9.67
N PRO A 225 -5.15 10.57 -10.71
CA PRO A 225 -5.94 10.08 -11.85
C PRO A 225 -5.15 9.17 -12.82
N GLY A 226 -3.84 9.01 -12.63
CA GLY A 226 -2.90 8.38 -13.58
C GLY A 226 -3.36 7.04 -14.15
N LEU A 227 -3.96 6.19 -13.31
CA LEU A 227 -4.41 4.84 -13.69
C LEU A 227 -5.88 4.77 -14.10
N ALA A 228 -6.67 5.83 -13.97
CA ALA A 228 -8.13 5.77 -14.07
C ALA A 228 -8.61 5.25 -15.44
N ALA A 229 -8.08 5.81 -16.54
CA ALA A 229 -8.46 5.38 -17.88
C ALA A 229 -8.11 3.92 -18.14
N VAL A 230 -6.90 3.54 -17.75
CA VAL A 230 -6.33 2.20 -17.91
C VAL A 230 -7.11 1.16 -17.11
N ALA A 231 -7.38 1.44 -15.83
CA ALA A 231 -8.14 0.56 -14.96
C ALA A 231 -9.59 0.36 -15.46
N GLY A 232 -10.22 1.45 -15.94
CA GLY A 232 -11.55 1.39 -16.53
C GLY A 232 -11.59 0.55 -17.81
N GLU A 233 -10.66 0.78 -18.74
CA GLU A 233 -10.57 0.02 -19.99
C GLU A 233 -10.26 -1.47 -19.74
N TRP A 234 -9.37 -1.76 -18.79
CA TRP A 234 -9.08 -3.12 -18.38
C TRP A 234 -10.32 -3.82 -17.77
N ALA A 235 -11.05 -3.15 -16.89
CA ALA A 235 -12.30 -3.69 -16.34
C ALA A 235 -13.40 -3.84 -17.41
N ALA A 236 -13.38 -3.03 -18.48
CA ALA A 236 -14.30 -3.15 -19.61
C ALA A 236 -13.95 -4.28 -20.60
N GLY A 237 -12.82 -4.97 -20.40
CA GLY A 237 -12.40 -6.10 -21.25
C GLY A 237 -11.33 -5.77 -22.29
N GLY A 238 -10.72 -4.58 -22.25
CA GLY A 238 -9.65 -4.19 -23.19
C GLY A 238 -8.44 -5.13 -23.18
N SER A 239 -7.71 -5.24 -24.29
CA SER A 239 -6.49 -6.08 -24.33
C SER A 239 -5.35 -5.43 -23.54
N LEU A 240 -4.41 -6.25 -23.06
CA LEU A 240 -3.24 -5.76 -22.33
C LEU A 240 -2.39 -4.84 -23.23
N GLU A 241 -2.18 -5.26 -24.48
CA GLU A 241 -1.44 -4.48 -25.49
C GLU A 241 -2.02 -3.08 -25.64
N ARG A 242 -3.33 -2.96 -25.84
CA ARG A 242 -4.01 -1.67 -26.00
C ARG A 242 -3.93 -0.79 -24.76
N VAL A 243 -4.04 -1.39 -23.58
CA VAL A 243 -3.92 -0.69 -22.29
C VAL A 243 -2.50 -0.16 -22.10
N LEU A 244 -1.48 -0.96 -22.42
CA LEU A 244 -0.08 -0.59 -22.30
C LEU A 244 0.34 0.43 -23.38
N GLU A 245 -0.14 0.35 -24.61
CA GLU A 245 0.15 1.36 -25.65
C GLU A 245 -0.32 2.77 -25.26
N ARG A 246 -1.39 2.85 -24.46
CA ARG A 246 -2.00 4.11 -24.04
C ARG A 246 -1.47 4.61 -22.70
N SER A 247 -0.54 3.88 -22.08
CA SER A 247 0.00 4.20 -20.76
C SER A 247 1.52 4.02 -20.75
N GLU A 248 2.29 4.94 -20.18
CA GLU A 248 3.73 4.71 -20.00
C GLU A 248 4.06 3.78 -18.82
N VAL A 249 3.07 3.02 -18.34
CA VAL A 249 3.23 2.11 -17.20
C VAL A 249 3.91 0.83 -17.68
N ALA A 250 5.05 0.49 -17.06
CA ALA A 250 5.72 -0.78 -17.34
C ALA A 250 4.78 -1.97 -17.02
N PRO A 251 4.81 -3.07 -17.78
CA PRO A 251 3.88 -4.19 -17.59
C PRO A 251 3.83 -4.73 -16.15
N GLY A 252 4.98 -4.82 -15.47
CA GLY A 252 5.03 -5.26 -14.07
C GLY A 252 4.39 -4.29 -13.09
N ASP A 253 4.52 -2.98 -13.34
CA ASP A 253 3.88 -1.95 -12.52
C ASP A 253 2.37 -1.93 -12.74
N PHE A 254 1.92 -2.14 -13.98
CA PHE A 254 0.50 -2.30 -14.29
C PHE A 254 -0.11 -3.47 -13.50
N VAL A 255 0.52 -4.64 -13.52
CA VAL A 255 0.05 -5.82 -12.78
C VAL A 255 -0.01 -5.54 -11.27
N ARG A 256 1.03 -4.91 -10.72
CA ARG A 256 1.05 -4.51 -9.30
C ARG A 256 -0.09 -3.57 -8.95
N ASN A 257 -0.30 -2.53 -9.74
CA ASN A 257 -1.32 -1.53 -9.47
C ASN A 257 -2.74 -2.12 -9.59
N VAL A 258 -2.98 -2.99 -10.57
CA VAL A 258 -4.27 -3.69 -10.70
C VAL A 258 -4.52 -4.64 -9.53
N ARG A 259 -3.48 -5.30 -8.99
CA ARG A 259 -3.63 -6.13 -7.77
C ARG A 259 -4.03 -5.29 -6.55
N GLN A 260 -3.36 -4.15 -6.33
CA GLN A 260 -3.72 -3.24 -5.25
C GLN A 260 -5.16 -2.71 -5.39
N LEU A 261 -5.57 -2.37 -6.61
CA LEU A 261 -6.95 -1.98 -6.93
C LEU A 261 -7.94 -3.11 -6.63
N VAL A 262 -7.63 -4.35 -7.05
CA VAL A 262 -8.45 -5.54 -6.80
C VAL A 262 -8.60 -5.79 -5.30
N ASP A 263 -7.53 -5.63 -4.52
CA ASP A 263 -7.57 -5.82 -3.07
C ASP A 263 -8.46 -4.78 -2.41
N LEU A 264 -8.35 -3.50 -2.79
CA LEU A 264 -9.22 -2.45 -2.24
C LEU A 264 -10.69 -2.65 -2.63
N LEU A 265 -10.98 -2.97 -3.90
CA LEU A 265 -12.34 -3.29 -4.35
C LEU A 265 -12.92 -4.51 -3.64
N HIS A 266 -12.10 -5.53 -3.36
CA HIS A 266 -12.52 -6.69 -2.60
C HIS A 266 -12.93 -6.32 -1.17
N GLN A 267 -12.15 -5.49 -0.48
CA GLN A 267 -12.51 -4.97 0.85
C GLN A 267 -13.82 -4.19 0.79
N MET A 268 -13.95 -3.27 -0.17
CA MET A 268 -15.17 -2.47 -0.37
C MET A 268 -16.41 -3.35 -0.63
N ALA A 269 -16.26 -4.45 -1.37
CA ALA A 269 -17.33 -5.41 -1.60
C ALA A 269 -17.88 -6.03 -0.31
N GLN A 270 -17.06 -6.12 0.75
CA GLN A 270 -17.48 -6.65 2.05
C GLN A 270 -18.10 -5.58 2.96
N VAL A 271 -17.61 -4.34 2.89
CA VAL A 271 -17.91 -3.31 3.90
C VAL A 271 -18.80 -2.17 3.42
N ALA A 272 -18.95 -1.96 2.10
CA ALA A 272 -19.73 -0.82 1.59
C ALA A 272 -21.17 -0.88 2.11
N PRO A 273 -21.77 0.22 2.58
CA PRO A 273 -23.11 0.21 3.18
C PRO A 273 -24.20 -0.11 2.15
N VAL A 274 -24.05 0.40 0.93
CA VAL A 274 -25.02 0.23 -0.16
C VAL A 274 -24.79 -1.09 -0.90
N ALA A 275 -25.85 -1.89 -1.05
CA ALA A 275 -25.79 -3.20 -1.70
C ALA A 275 -25.33 -3.13 -3.17
N GLY A 276 -25.85 -2.17 -3.94
CA GLY A 276 -25.44 -1.97 -5.33
C GLY A 276 -23.94 -1.68 -5.48
N THR A 277 -23.35 -0.95 -4.53
CA THR A 277 -21.91 -0.65 -4.49
C THR A 277 -21.10 -1.90 -4.16
N ARG A 278 -21.58 -2.76 -3.23
CA ARG A 278 -20.95 -4.06 -2.94
C ARG A 278 -20.96 -4.98 -4.17
N GLU A 279 -22.08 -5.03 -4.90
CA GLU A 279 -22.23 -5.83 -6.11
C GLU A 279 -21.33 -5.32 -7.25
N ALA A 280 -21.29 -4.01 -7.46
CA ALA A 280 -20.43 -3.37 -8.44
C ALA A 280 -18.95 -3.65 -8.15
N ALA A 281 -18.52 -3.52 -6.90
CA ALA A 281 -17.16 -3.82 -6.46
C ALA A 281 -16.82 -5.32 -6.65
N SER A 282 -17.73 -6.22 -6.26
CA SER A 282 -17.57 -7.67 -6.46
C SER A 282 -17.42 -8.03 -7.93
N ARG A 283 -18.19 -7.39 -8.81
CA ARG A 283 -18.11 -7.60 -10.26
C ARG A 283 -16.84 -7.00 -10.84
N ALA A 284 -16.39 -5.84 -10.37
CA ALA A 284 -15.13 -5.22 -10.77
C ALA A 284 -13.94 -6.13 -10.44
N VAL A 285 -13.89 -6.73 -9.24
CA VAL A 285 -12.86 -7.71 -8.86
C VAL A 285 -12.77 -8.85 -9.89
N ARG A 286 -13.91 -9.44 -10.28
CA ARG A 286 -13.94 -10.52 -11.28
C ARG A 286 -13.46 -10.08 -12.66
N LEU A 287 -13.78 -8.85 -13.08
CA LEU A 287 -13.40 -8.31 -14.39
C LEU A 287 -11.91 -7.97 -14.48
N LEU A 288 -11.33 -7.48 -13.37
CA LEU A 288 -9.92 -7.09 -13.29
C LEU A 288 -8.99 -8.31 -13.16
N ARG A 289 -9.44 -9.38 -12.50
CA ARG A 289 -8.71 -10.66 -12.34
C ARG A 289 -8.78 -11.50 -13.62
N ARG A 290 -8.01 -11.10 -14.65
CA ARG A 290 -7.85 -11.88 -15.90
C ARG A 290 -6.44 -11.76 -16.48
N GLY A 291 -6.11 -12.61 -17.45
CA GLY A 291 -4.83 -12.57 -18.18
C GLY A 291 -3.61 -12.58 -17.26
N VAL A 292 -2.64 -11.70 -17.52
CA VAL A 292 -1.38 -11.58 -16.75
C VAL A 292 -1.59 -11.29 -15.26
N VAL A 293 -2.74 -10.73 -14.87
CA VAL A 293 -3.04 -10.44 -13.46
C VAL A 293 -3.26 -11.74 -12.68
N LEU A 294 -3.88 -12.75 -13.30
CA LEU A 294 -4.10 -14.09 -12.73
C LEU A 294 -2.86 -14.99 -12.77
N ALA A 295 -1.95 -14.76 -13.73
CA ALA A 295 -0.88 -15.70 -14.04
C ALA A 295 0.15 -15.91 -12.91
N ASP A 296 0.26 -14.98 -11.94
CA ASP A 296 1.12 -15.15 -10.75
C ASP A 296 0.35 -15.52 -9.47
N GLU A 297 -0.95 -15.83 -9.53
CA GLU A 297 -1.59 -16.47 -8.37
C GLU A 297 -1.01 -17.89 -8.24
N PRO A 298 -0.36 -18.26 -7.11
CA PRO A 298 0.08 -19.62 -6.93
C PRO A 298 -1.14 -20.52 -7.10
N ALA A 299 -1.08 -21.44 -8.06
CA ALA A 299 -2.14 -22.41 -8.31
C ALA A 299 -2.60 -22.94 -6.96
N ALA A 300 -3.88 -22.78 -6.64
CA ALA A 300 -4.46 -23.23 -5.38
C ALA A 300 -3.94 -24.64 -5.13
N ALA A 301 -3.16 -24.80 -4.05
CA ALA A 301 -2.53 -26.06 -3.71
C ALA A 301 -3.65 -27.12 -3.71
N GLY A 302 -3.60 -28.02 -4.70
CA GLY A 302 -4.55 -29.10 -4.83
C GLY A 302 -4.63 -29.80 -3.48
N SER A 303 -5.86 -29.94 -2.98
CA SER A 303 -6.19 -30.73 -1.81
C SER A 303 -5.41 -32.04 -1.83
N ALA A 304 -4.45 -32.19 -0.92
CA ALA A 304 -3.77 -33.46 -0.72
C ALA A 304 -4.83 -34.52 -0.37
N PRO A 305 -4.81 -35.71 -1.00
CA PRO A 305 -5.74 -36.77 -0.65
C PRO A 305 -5.49 -37.21 0.79
N VAL A 306 -6.59 -37.30 1.56
CA VAL A 306 -6.60 -37.80 2.94
C VAL A 306 -6.05 -39.24 2.93
N PRO A 307 -5.11 -39.60 3.82
CA PRO A 307 -4.62 -40.98 3.91
C PRO A 307 -5.75 -41.86 4.42
N GLN A 308 -6.09 -42.91 3.66
CA GLN A 308 -6.98 -43.96 4.14
C GLN A 308 -6.27 -44.74 5.26
N SER A 309 -6.94 -44.88 6.39
CA SER A 309 -6.43 -45.64 7.54
C SER A 309 -6.40 -47.14 7.20
N PRO A 310 -5.37 -47.89 7.62
CA PRO A 310 -5.30 -49.32 7.36
C PRO A 310 -6.31 -50.07 8.22
N SER A 311 -6.94 -51.09 7.64
CA SER A 311 -7.76 -52.10 8.32
C SER A 311 -6.88 -53.18 8.94
#